data_AF-A0A849K9W1-F1
#
_entry.id   AF-A0A849K9W1-F1
#
_cell.length_a   1.000
_cell.length_b   1.000
_cell.length_c   1.000
_cell.angle_alpha   90.00
_cell.angle_beta   90.00
_cell.angle_gamma   90.00
#
_symmetry.space_group_name_H-M   'P 1'
#
loop_
_entity.id
_entity.type
_entity.pdbx_description
1 polymer ?
#
loop_
_entity_poly.entity_id
_entity_poly.type
_entity_poly.pdbx_seq_one_letter_code
_entity_poly.pdbx_strand_id
1 'polypeptide(L)'
;MNAPASLPFAVSYVRDLDDEARLSELAGSFTGTVSFRAGDRPAVFNVTATGEVSSSVNGCPINGKATPRSDANAFDLTIVISGPAPCLLTNLPFKGVVLFHPAERRLEAAVVFDPFRDFRGQAIVFNGVRP
;
A
#
# COMPACT_ATOMS: atom_id res chain seq x y z
N MET A 1 3.15 -47.98 -12.35
CA MET A 1 3.92 -46.76 -12.01
C MET A 1 3.02 -45.57 -12.34
N ASN A 2 2.53 -44.83 -11.35
CA ASN A 2 1.69 -43.65 -11.59
C ASN A 2 2.60 -42.43 -11.83
N ALA A 3 2.40 -41.75 -12.96
CA ALA A 3 3.12 -40.51 -13.27
C ALA A 3 2.72 -39.41 -12.27
N PRO A 4 3.66 -38.53 -11.85
CA PRO A 4 3.32 -37.41 -10.97
C PRO A 4 2.37 -36.45 -11.71
N ALA A 5 1.30 -36.04 -11.03
CA ALA A 5 0.39 -35.04 -11.56
C ALA A 5 1.09 -33.67 -11.62
N SER A 6 1.19 -33.11 -12.83
CA SER A 6 1.69 -31.74 -13.04
C SER A 6 0.54 -30.75 -12.83
N LEU A 7 0.62 -29.91 -11.80
CA LEU A 7 -0.30 -28.79 -11.63
C LEU A 7 0.19 -27.61 -12.47
N PRO A 8 -0.63 -27.04 -13.37
CA PRO A 8 -0.24 -25.85 -14.11
C PRO A 8 -0.15 -24.66 -13.13
N PHE A 9 0.94 -23.90 -13.21
CA PHE A 9 1.00 -22.56 -12.62
C PHE A 9 0.68 -21.53 -13.70
N ALA A 10 -0.11 -20.53 -13.37
CA ALA A 10 -0.39 -19.41 -14.25
C ALA A 10 0.49 -18.23 -13.84
N VAL A 11 1.19 -17.65 -14.82
CA VAL A 11 1.92 -16.38 -14.65
C VAL A 11 1.18 -15.33 -15.45
N SER A 12 0.80 -14.23 -14.80
CA SER A 12 0.29 -13.04 -15.46
C SER A 12 1.37 -11.96 -15.45
N TYR A 13 1.53 -11.28 -16.58
CA TYR A 13 2.37 -10.10 -16.68
C TYR A 13 1.51 -8.85 -16.57
N VAL A 14 1.93 -7.92 -15.72
CA VAL A 14 1.25 -6.63 -15.53
C VAL A 14 2.11 -5.55 -16.16
N ARG A 15 1.69 -5.06 -17.34
CA ARG A 15 2.40 -4.02 -18.09
C ARG A 15 2.51 -2.70 -17.36
N ASP A 16 1.57 -2.42 -16.45
CA ASP A 16 1.53 -1.15 -15.71
C ASP A 16 2.83 -0.86 -14.97
N LEU A 17 3.62 -1.89 -14.62
CA LEU A 17 4.91 -1.77 -13.93
C LEU A 17 6.06 -1.32 -14.83
N ASP A 18 5.92 -1.41 -16.16
CA ASP A 18 6.94 -0.98 -17.13
C ASP A 18 6.99 0.54 -17.29
N ASP A 19 5.92 1.22 -16.88
CA ASP A 19 5.82 2.67 -16.98
C ASP A 19 6.62 3.37 -15.87
N GLU A 20 6.95 4.65 -16.10
CA GLU A 20 7.61 5.47 -15.10
C GLU A 20 6.61 5.91 -14.02
N ALA A 21 6.97 5.76 -12.74
CA ALA A 21 6.15 6.21 -11.62
C ALA A 21 6.00 7.75 -11.63
N ARG A 22 4.76 8.24 -11.72
CA ARG A 22 4.45 9.69 -11.73
C ARG A 22 3.51 10.10 -10.60
N LEU A 23 3.96 11.00 -9.73
CA LEU A 23 3.14 11.51 -8.61
C LEU A 23 1.86 12.22 -9.08
N SER A 24 1.90 12.87 -10.24
CA SER A 24 0.72 13.50 -10.84
C SER A 24 -0.38 12.48 -11.18
N GLU A 25 0.00 11.25 -11.52
CA GLU A 25 -0.94 10.18 -11.84
C GLU A 25 -1.45 9.48 -10.58
N LEU A 26 -0.61 9.37 -9.56
CA LEU A 26 -0.97 8.83 -8.24
C LEU A 26 -1.88 9.78 -7.44
N ALA A 27 -1.77 11.08 -7.63
CA ALA A 27 -2.53 12.07 -6.87
C ALA A 27 -4.05 11.84 -6.95
N GLY A 28 -4.73 11.95 -5.82
CA GLY A 28 -6.16 11.73 -5.73
C GLY A 28 -6.61 11.11 -4.42
N SER A 29 -7.90 10.75 -4.37
CA SER A 29 -8.53 10.10 -3.22
C SER A 29 -8.95 8.68 -3.60
N PHE A 30 -8.51 7.71 -2.82
CA PHE A 30 -8.75 6.29 -3.04
C PHE A 30 -9.58 5.74 -1.89
N THR A 31 -10.75 5.20 -2.21
CA THR A 31 -11.62 4.54 -1.23
C THR A 31 -11.40 3.05 -1.32
N GLY A 32 -11.18 2.40 -0.18
CA GLY A 32 -10.80 1.01 -0.16
C GLY A 32 -10.83 0.38 1.22
N THR A 33 -10.10 -0.73 1.34
CA THR A 33 -9.97 -1.50 2.57
C THR A 33 -8.51 -1.53 3.00
N VAL A 34 -8.28 -1.27 4.28
CA VAL A 34 -7.02 -1.51 4.96
C VAL A 34 -7.12 -2.83 5.74
N SER A 35 -6.12 -3.68 5.60
CA SER A 35 -6.03 -5.00 6.22
C SER A 35 -4.79 -5.05 7.12
N PHE A 36 -5.00 -5.45 8.37
CA PHE A 36 -3.94 -5.58 9.38
C PHE A 36 -4.33 -6.66 10.39
N ARG A 37 -3.46 -6.93 11.38
CA ARG A 37 -3.63 -8.04 12.33
C ARG A 37 -4.99 -8.07 13.06
N ALA A 38 -5.63 -6.92 13.28
CA ALA A 38 -6.94 -6.84 13.95
C ALA A 38 -8.15 -6.90 12.98
N GLY A 39 -7.89 -7.25 11.72
CA GLY A 39 -8.88 -7.41 10.66
C GLY A 39 -8.93 -6.21 9.69
N ASP A 40 -9.96 -6.23 8.87
CA ASP A 40 -10.12 -5.29 7.76
C ASP A 40 -10.96 -4.07 8.17
N ARG A 41 -10.61 -2.88 7.66
CA ARG A 41 -11.35 -1.64 7.92
C ARG A 41 -11.47 -0.82 6.63
N PRO A 42 -12.62 -0.17 6.38
CA PRO A 42 -12.72 0.79 5.30
C PRO A 42 -11.79 1.98 5.58
N ALA A 43 -11.17 2.50 4.54
CA ALA A 43 -10.28 3.65 4.63
C ALA A 43 -10.36 4.48 3.34
N VAL A 44 -10.09 5.77 3.48
CA VAL A 44 -9.87 6.68 2.36
C VAL A 44 -8.45 7.18 2.45
N PHE A 45 -7.65 6.92 1.42
CA PHE A 45 -6.29 7.41 1.29
C PHE A 45 -6.25 8.58 0.31
N ASN A 46 -5.71 9.70 0.75
CA ASN A 46 -5.50 10.87 -0.09
C ASN A 46 -4.01 11.00 -0.38
N VAL A 47 -3.67 11.18 -1.65
CA VAL A 47 -2.31 11.43 -2.12
C VAL A 47 -2.27 12.77 -2.82
N THR A 48 -1.37 13.66 -2.42
CA THR A 48 -1.17 14.96 -3.06
C THR A 48 -0.28 14.81 -4.31
N ALA A 49 -0.23 15.86 -5.15
CA ALA A 49 0.66 15.90 -6.31
C ALA A 49 2.16 15.88 -5.95
N THR A 50 2.50 16.19 -4.70
CA THR A 50 3.85 16.16 -4.14
C THR A 50 4.14 14.85 -3.39
N GLY A 51 3.18 13.93 -3.36
CA GLY A 51 3.33 12.59 -2.80
C GLY A 51 3.06 12.49 -1.30
N GLU A 52 2.59 13.54 -0.63
CA GLU A 52 2.12 13.40 0.74
C GLU A 52 0.87 12.51 0.79
N VAL A 53 0.87 11.58 1.74
CA VAL A 53 -0.20 10.60 1.95
C VAL A 53 -0.90 10.94 3.26
N SER A 54 -2.23 10.94 3.26
CA SER A 54 -3.03 11.08 4.47
C SER A 54 -4.23 10.15 4.47
N SER A 55 -4.56 9.63 5.65
CA SER A 55 -5.74 8.80 5.88
C SER A 55 -6.14 8.87 7.36
N SER A 56 -7.29 8.32 7.69
CA SER A 56 -7.72 8.10 9.07
C SER A 56 -8.49 6.79 9.15
N VAL A 57 -8.07 5.90 10.04
CA VAL A 57 -8.71 4.59 10.24
C VAL A 57 -9.13 4.51 11.70
N ASN A 58 -10.43 4.35 11.94
CA ASN A 58 -11.02 4.33 13.29
C ASN A 58 -10.61 5.52 14.18
N GLY A 59 -10.43 6.70 13.58
CA GLY A 59 -10.01 7.91 14.29
C GLY A 59 -8.51 8.03 14.54
N CYS A 60 -7.69 7.08 14.07
CA CYS A 60 -6.24 7.17 14.10
C CYS A 60 -5.73 7.82 12.81
N PRO A 61 -5.17 9.05 12.88
CA PRO A 61 -4.58 9.68 11.71
C PRO A 61 -3.37 8.90 11.21
N ILE A 62 -3.26 8.81 9.89
CA ILE A 62 -2.14 8.21 9.18
C ILE A 62 -1.59 9.28 8.26
N ASN A 63 -0.30 9.58 8.38
CA ASN A 63 0.40 10.52 7.51
C ASN A 63 1.63 9.85 6.91
N GLY A 64 2.01 10.25 5.70
CA GLY A 64 3.11 9.61 5.02
C GLY A 64 3.57 10.31 3.77
N LYS A 65 4.44 9.62 3.03
CA LYS A 65 5.01 10.09 1.78
C LYS A 65 5.23 8.92 0.83
N ALA A 66 4.74 9.07 -0.39
CA ALA A 66 5.04 8.23 -1.54
C ALA A 66 6.15 8.90 -2.36
N THR A 67 7.18 8.15 -2.72
CA THR A 67 8.30 8.63 -3.54
C THR A 67 8.43 7.74 -4.76
N PRO A 68 8.42 8.29 -6.00
CA PRO A 68 8.58 7.50 -7.20
C PRO A 68 9.87 6.69 -7.19
N ARG A 69 9.79 5.44 -7.61
CA ARG A 69 10.97 4.65 -7.93
C ARG A 69 11.37 4.86 -9.38
N SER A 70 12.67 4.70 -9.66
CA SER A 70 13.20 4.84 -11.01
C SER A 70 13.13 3.56 -11.84
N ASP A 71 12.76 2.42 -11.23
CA ASP A 71 12.86 1.07 -11.81
C ASP A 71 11.52 0.43 -12.17
N ALA A 72 10.40 1.03 -11.74
CA ALA A 72 9.05 0.54 -12.03
C ALA A 72 8.02 1.65 -11.77
N ASN A 73 6.77 1.43 -12.22
CA ASN A 73 5.60 2.21 -11.79
C ASN A 73 5.17 1.86 -10.36
N ALA A 74 6.10 2.07 -9.44
CA ALA A 74 5.97 1.80 -8.03
C ALA A 74 6.53 2.98 -7.23
N PHE A 75 6.01 3.15 -6.03
CA PHE A 75 6.43 4.22 -5.13
C PHE A 75 6.89 3.62 -3.82
N ASP A 76 8.02 4.07 -3.31
CA ASP A 76 8.38 3.79 -1.92
C ASP A 76 7.46 4.60 -1.01
N LEU A 77 6.87 3.93 -0.03
CA LEU A 77 5.91 4.51 0.89
C LEU A 77 6.45 4.48 2.31
N THR A 78 6.42 5.63 2.97
CA THR A 78 6.60 5.73 4.41
C THR A 78 5.33 6.26 5.05
N ILE A 79 4.80 5.61 6.08
CA ILE A 79 3.67 6.14 6.86
C ILE A 79 3.97 6.10 8.36
N VAL A 80 3.30 6.99 9.10
CA VAL A 80 3.28 7.03 10.55
C VAL A 80 1.83 7.16 10.98
N ILE A 81 1.43 6.33 11.94
CA ILE A 81 0.13 6.42 12.60
C ILE A 81 0.33 7.31 13.83
N SER A 82 -0.54 8.28 14.06
CA SER A 82 -0.49 9.17 15.21
C SER A 82 -1.79 9.14 16.00
N GLY A 83 -1.85 9.90 17.10
CA GLY A 83 -3.03 10.01 17.98
C GLY A 83 -2.89 9.31 19.33
N PRO A 84 -3.80 9.59 20.28
CA PRO A 84 -3.84 8.92 21.57
C PRO A 84 -4.40 7.48 21.46
N ALA A 85 -4.39 6.72 22.56
CA ALA A 85 -5.14 5.46 22.65
C ALA A 85 -6.60 5.69 22.17
N PRO A 86 -7.17 4.80 21.34
CA PRO A 86 -6.84 3.39 21.15
C PRO A 86 -5.89 3.07 19.97
N CYS A 87 -5.15 4.05 19.45
CA CYS A 87 -4.23 3.82 18.34
C CYS A 87 -3.03 2.95 18.79
N LEU A 88 -3.05 1.66 18.42
CA LEU A 88 -2.10 0.64 18.91
C LEU A 88 -0.68 0.73 18.30
N LEU A 89 -0.52 1.51 17.23
CA LEU A 89 0.69 1.54 16.38
C LEU A 89 1.28 2.95 16.26
N THR A 90 1.08 3.77 17.28
CA THR A 90 1.39 5.20 17.23
C THR A 90 2.89 5.48 17.20
N ASN A 91 3.28 6.47 16.40
CA ASN A 91 4.65 6.93 16.20
C ASN A 91 5.62 5.84 15.70
N LEU A 92 5.10 4.73 15.17
CA LEU A 92 5.91 3.72 14.53
C LEU A 92 6.05 4.02 13.03
N PRO A 93 7.28 4.09 12.49
CA PRO A 93 7.48 4.23 11.06
C PRO A 93 7.21 2.91 10.35
N PHE A 94 6.25 2.93 9.44
CA PHE A 94 6.02 1.86 8.50
C PHE A 94 6.65 2.23 7.16
N LYS A 95 7.30 1.27 6.53
CA LYS A 95 7.86 1.43 5.19
C LYS A 95 7.36 0.33 4.28
N GLY A 96 7.25 0.63 2.99
CA GLY A 96 6.87 -0.36 2.02
C GLY A 96 6.70 0.25 0.65
N VAL A 97 5.75 -0.28 -0.12
CA VAL A 97 5.56 0.07 -1.52
C VAL A 97 4.11 0.35 -1.83
N VAL A 98 3.90 1.20 -2.83
CA VAL A 98 2.62 1.45 -3.49
C VAL A 98 2.76 1.05 -4.95
N LEU A 99 1.79 0.27 -5.44
CA LEU A 99 1.59 -0.02 -6.85
C LEU A 99 0.34 0.72 -7.30
N PHE A 100 0.45 1.40 -8.43
CA PHE A 100 -0.68 2.10 -9.02
C PHE A 100 -1.02 1.47 -10.37
N HIS A 101 -2.30 1.10 -10.52
CA HIS A 101 -2.86 0.52 -11.73
C HIS A 101 -3.72 1.58 -12.42
N PRO A 102 -3.18 2.34 -13.39
CA PRO A 102 -3.88 3.47 -14.00
C PRO A 102 -5.14 3.05 -14.74
N ALA A 103 -5.12 1.88 -15.40
CA ALA A 103 -6.27 1.34 -16.14
C ALA A 103 -7.47 1.05 -15.23
N GLU A 104 -7.19 0.56 -14.01
CA GLU A 104 -8.20 0.16 -13.04
C GLU A 104 -8.48 1.25 -11.99
N ARG A 105 -7.74 2.37 -12.06
CA ARG A 105 -7.74 3.44 -11.06
C ARG A 105 -7.53 2.90 -9.64
N ARG A 106 -6.77 1.81 -9.52
CA ARG A 106 -6.55 1.07 -8.28
C ARG A 106 -5.18 1.42 -7.70
N LEU A 107 -5.16 1.60 -6.38
CA LEU A 107 -3.96 1.78 -5.58
C LEU A 107 -3.86 0.61 -4.61
N GLU A 108 -2.73 -0.08 -4.67
CA GLU A 108 -2.38 -1.15 -3.74
C GLU A 108 -1.15 -0.71 -2.96
N ALA A 109 -1.23 -0.76 -1.63
CA ALA A 109 -0.11 -0.44 -0.77
C ALA A 109 0.16 -1.59 0.19
N ALA A 110 1.43 -1.87 0.45
CA ALA A 110 1.82 -2.79 1.50
C ALA A 110 2.98 -2.18 2.26
N VAL A 111 2.81 -2.02 3.58
CA VAL A 111 3.82 -1.48 4.47
C VAL A 111 4.03 -2.38 5.67
N VAL A 112 5.25 -2.36 6.20
CA VAL A 112 5.65 -3.12 7.39
C VAL A 112 6.34 -2.19 8.37
N PHE A 113 6.20 -2.48 9.66
CA PHE A 113 6.96 -1.79 10.70
C PHE A 113 8.47 -2.08 10.54
N ASP A 114 9.29 -1.04 10.47
CA ASP A 114 10.74 -1.15 10.22
C ASP A 114 11.57 -0.87 11.50
N PRO A 115 12.09 -1.93 12.13
CA PRO A 115 13.51 -1.94 12.46
C PRO A 115 14.26 -3.18 11.94
N PHE A 116 13.53 -4.21 11.49
CA PHE A 116 14.07 -5.44 10.90
C PHE A 116 13.09 -5.89 9.83
N ARG A 117 13.56 -6.31 8.65
CA ARG A 117 12.73 -6.80 7.52
C ARG A 117 12.00 -8.13 7.81
N ASP A 118 11.72 -8.44 9.08
CA ASP A 118 10.90 -9.56 9.50
C ASP A 118 9.42 -9.16 9.46
N PHE A 119 8.73 -9.61 8.42
CA PHE A 119 7.29 -9.41 8.18
C PHE A 119 6.36 -9.90 9.31
N ARG A 120 6.88 -10.53 10.36
CA ARG A 120 6.09 -11.28 11.34
C ARG A 120 5.41 -10.41 12.40
N GLY A 121 5.68 -9.11 12.43
CA GLY A 121 5.16 -8.22 13.47
C GLY A 121 3.86 -7.52 13.09
N GLN A 122 3.92 -6.65 12.09
CA GLN A 122 2.88 -5.63 11.85
C GLN A 122 2.95 -5.20 10.38
N ALA A 123 2.19 -5.90 9.52
CA ALA A 123 1.98 -5.50 8.14
C ALA A 123 0.62 -4.82 8.00
N ILE A 124 0.56 -3.81 7.15
CA ILE A 124 -0.65 -3.11 6.77
C ILE A 124 -0.73 -3.15 5.25
N VAL A 125 -1.83 -3.66 4.72
CA VAL A 125 -2.11 -3.67 3.29
C VAL A 125 -3.29 -2.75 3.04
N PHE A 126 -3.26 -1.97 1.97
CA PHE A 126 -4.39 -1.19 1.48
C PHE A 126 -4.69 -1.60 0.05
N ASN A 127 -5.97 -1.75 -0.26
CA ASN A 127 -6.46 -1.88 -1.63
C ASN A 127 -7.64 -0.94 -1.81
N GLY A 128 -7.54 0.02 -2.71
CA GLY A 128 -8.60 0.98 -2.97
C GLY A 128 -8.61 1.50 -4.39
N VAL A 129 -9.73 2.10 -4.77
CA VAL A 129 -9.96 2.65 -6.10
C VAL A 129 -10.34 4.13 -6.00
N ARG A 130 -9.97 4.92 -7.01
CA ARG A 130 -10.49 6.28 -7.17
C ARG A 130 -11.64 6.30 -8.20
N PRO A 131 -12.65 7.18 -8.03
CA PRO A 131 -13.75 7.34 -8.97
C PRO A 131 -13.31 7.68 -10.40
#